data_AF-A0A849BTI9-F1
#
_entry.id   AF-A0A849BTI9-F1
#
_cell.length_a   1.000
_cell.length_b   1.000
_cell.length_c   1.000
_cell.angle_alpha   90.00
_cell.angle_beta   90.00
_cell.angle_gamma   90.00
#
_symmetry.space_group_name_H-M   'P 1'
#
loop_
_entity.id
_entity.type
_entity.pdbx_description
1 polymer ?
#
loop_
_entity_poly.entity_id
_entity_poly.type
_entity_poly.pdbx_seq_one_letter_code
_entity_poly.pdbx_strand_id
1 'polypeptide(L)'
;SMATIDFLPFATGSGANVMSQAEWAALTQRLSGFQSGVAQSAQLNKAWRQSSIMAAVIAGFVADVTGRDVIDDGTTDTILTNLKAAVSAQSPVVVGSARNLTGSAAVGATTANFTAAELVCESALNALRYCIPNFNATLNLTNVGVNGMDAGQAPASGSVAIYAIYNPTTKASGLLAQTMPGVASEVYSGASMPAGFTASALISVVTTNASRQFNGFVQRDRFIGFAGIGVLGTTAAGGNAFNAHNIGGAVPANAKTYSGYANANATGASAVNIAVAANAAGMANQTANMSGSSNGGPITWKDVPLTTAQTAYFYYNAPGATAQNYSFYISGYTI
;
A
#
# COMPACT_ATOMS: atom_id res chain seq x y z
N SER A 1 -23.09 19.47 -4.18
CA SER A 1 -23.68 20.49 -3.30
C SER A 1 -22.71 20.77 -2.17
N MET A 2 -22.74 21.95 -1.56
CA MET A 2 -22.04 22.15 -0.27
C MET A 2 -22.73 21.31 0.81
N ALA A 3 -21.94 20.79 1.73
CA ALA A 3 -22.44 20.11 2.92
C ALA A 3 -23.22 21.09 3.82
N THR A 4 -24.26 20.58 4.48
CA THR A 4 -25.09 21.31 5.44
C THR A 4 -24.42 21.31 6.81
N ILE A 5 -24.43 22.45 7.50
CA ILE A 5 -23.88 22.60 8.85
C ILE A 5 -24.95 23.22 9.75
N ASP A 6 -25.43 22.47 10.73
CA ASP A 6 -26.46 22.93 11.67
C ASP A 6 -25.90 23.62 12.92
N PHE A 7 -24.57 23.52 13.14
CA PHE A 7 -23.88 24.17 14.24
C PHE A 7 -23.67 25.65 13.94
N LEU A 8 -24.66 26.47 14.27
CA LEU A 8 -24.68 27.89 13.96
C LEU A 8 -24.04 28.74 15.08
N PRO A 9 -23.16 29.71 14.75
CA PRO A 9 -22.65 30.67 15.72
C PRO A 9 -23.77 31.50 16.35
N PHE A 10 -23.77 31.63 17.68
CA PHE A 10 -24.75 32.41 18.42
C PHE A 10 -24.30 33.86 18.63
N ALA A 11 -25.24 34.79 18.52
CA ALA A 11 -25.06 36.22 18.77
C ALA A 11 -23.93 36.88 17.96
N THR A 12 -23.58 36.46 16.74
CA THR A 12 -22.48 37.08 15.96
C THR A 12 -22.85 38.37 15.23
N GLY A 13 -24.13 38.74 15.22
CA GLY A 13 -24.63 39.94 14.54
C GLY A 13 -24.10 41.26 15.13
N SER A 14 -24.08 42.29 14.28
CA SER A 14 -23.81 43.66 14.72
C SER A 14 -24.81 44.10 15.79
N GLY A 15 -24.33 44.77 16.85
CA GLY A 15 -25.17 45.23 17.95
C GLY A 15 -25.68 44.14 18.90
N ALA A 16 -25.23 42.88 18.75
CA ALA A 16 -25.63 41.81 19.65
C ALA A 16 -25.20 42.10 21.11
N ASN A 17 -26.15 41.92 22.04
CA ASN A 17 -25.99 42.15 23.47
C ASN A 17 -24.97 41.16 24.09
N VAL A 18 -23.68 41.50 23.99
CA VAL A 18 -22.58 40.65 24.45
C VAL A 18 -21.52 41.51 25.11
N MET A 19 -21.09 41.07 26.30
CA MET A 19 -20.03 41.71 27.08
C MET A 19 -18.71 41.82 26.27
N SER A 20 -17.95 42.88 26.50
CA SER A 20 -16.66 43.06 25.83
C SER A 20 -15.66 41.96 26.23
N GLN A 21 -14.63 41.76 25.41
CA GLN A 21 -13.60 40.76 25.72
C GLN A 21 -12.80 41.12 26.99
N ALA A 22 -12.54 42.41 27.22
CA ALA A 22 -11.78 42.87 28.38
C ALA A 22 -12.57 42.63 29.69
N GLU A 23 -13.85 43.01 29.71
CA GLU A 23 -14.73 42.78 30.86
C GLU A 23 -14.92 41.28 31.14
N TRP A 24 -15.09 40.47 30.10
CA TRP A 24 -15.21 39.01 30.24
C TRP A 24 -13.95 38.37 30.82
N ALA A 25 -12.77 38.81 30.38
CA ALA A 25 -11.49 38.31 30.89
C ALA A 25 -11.32 38.60 32.39
N ALA A 26 -11.77 39.77 32.84
CA ALA A 26 -11.71 40.24 34.22
C ALA A 26 -12.85 39.70 35.12
N LEU A 27 -13.93 39.17 34.54
CA LEU A 27 -15.09 38.69 35.27
C LEU A 27 -14.75 37.46 36.15
N THR A 28 -14.93 37.58 37.46
CA THR A 28 -14.63 36.49 38.42
C THR A 28 -15.53 35.27 38.21
N GLN A 29 -16.78 35.47 37.78
CA GLN A 29 -17.72 34.39 37.45
C GLN A 29 -17.28 33.51 36.28
N ARG A 30 -16.33 33.96 35.43
CA ARG A 30 -15.71 33.08 34.42
C ARG A 30 -14.98 31.90 35.06
N LEU A 31 -14.44 32.09 36.28
CA LEU A 31 -13.72 31.07 37.04
C LEU A 31 -14.66 30.31 37.98
N SER A 32 -15.54 31.01 38.70
CA SER A 32 -16.43 30.40 39.70
C SER A 32 -17.75 29.87 39.12
N GLY A 33 -18.02 30.11 37.84
CA GLY A 33 -19.36 29.95 37.26
C GLY A 33 -20.35 31.03 37.76
N PHE A 34 -21.49 31.14 37.08
CA PHE A 34 -22.61 31.97 37.53
C PHE A 34 -23.27 31.33 38.75
N GLN A 35 -23.42 32.12 39.82
CA GLN A 35 -24.03 31.72 41.08
C GLN A 35 -25.48 32.21 41.16
N SER A 36 -26.21 31.81 42.20
CA SER A 36 -27.59 32.30 42.43
C SER A 36 -27.64 33.84 42.44
N GLY A 37 -28.58 34.41 41.68
CA GLY A 37 -28.71 35.86 41.50
C GLY A 37 -29.30 36.24 40.14
N VAL A 38 -29.18 37.51 39.78
CA VAL A 38 -29.69 38.04 38.51
C VAL A 38 -28.76 37.61 37.37
N ALA A 39 -29.30 36.89 36.39
CA ALA A 39 -28.59 36.52 35.19
C ALA A 39 -28.41 37.71 34.24
N GLN A 40 -27.16 38.16 34.04
CA GLN A 40 -26.87 39.19 33.04
C GLN A 40 -26.79 38.57 31.65
N SER A 41 -27.75 38.90 30.80
CA SER A 41 -27.85 38.37 29.43
C SER A 41 -26.58 38.62 28.60
N ALA A 42 -25.91 39.76 28.78
CA ALA A 42 -24.65 40.07 28.09
C ALA A 42 -23.51 39.09 28.45
N GLN A 43 -23.49 38.60 29.70
CA GLN A 43 -22.50 37.63 30.18
C GLN A 43 -22.84 36.22 29.67
N LEU A 44 -24.12 35.82 29.72
CA LEU A 44 -24.58 34.54 29.18
C LEU A 44 -24.35 34.45 27.66
N ASN A 45 -24.76 35.48 26.91
CA ASN A 45 -24.54 35.55 25.48
C ASN A 45 -23.05 35.52 25.11
N LYS A 46 -22.16 36.05 25.97
CA LYS A 46 -20.71 35.95 25.78
C LYS A 46 -20.23 34.51 25.88
N ALA A 47 -20.67 33.78 26.91
CA ALA A 47 -20.33 32.37 27.08
C ALA A 47 -20.86 31.52 25.91
N TRP A 48 -22.13 31.69 25.54
CA TRP A 48 -22.76 30.97 24.42
C TRP A 48 -22.12 31.32 23.07
N ARG A 49 -21.75 32.59 22.84
CA ARG A 49 -21.03 32.99 21.62
C ARG A 49 -19.66 32.30 21.53
N GLN A 50 -18.88 32.26 22.62
CA GLN A 50 -17.56 31.62 22.61
C GLN A 50 -17.66 30.11 22.33
N SER A 51 -18.63 29.42 22.91
CA SER A 51 -18.82 27.99 22.66
C SER A 51 -19.35 27.69 21.26
N SER A 52 -20.40 28.39 20.81
CA SER A 52 -21.03 28.17 19.50
C SER A 52 -20.12 28.51 18.33
N ILE A 53 -19.26 29.53 18.44
CA ILE A 53 -18.24 29.82 17.41
C ILE A 53 -17.28 28.64 17.27
N MET A 54 -16.78 28.08 18.38
CA MET A 54 -15.88 26.92 18.32
C MET A 54 -16.58 25.69 17.72
N ALA A 55 -17.84 25.45 18.09
CA ALA A 55 -18.64 24.36 17.50
C ALA A 55 -18.81 24.53 15.99
N ALA A 56 -19.16 25.73 15.54
CA ALA A 56 -19.32 26.05 14.11
C ALA A 56 -18.00 25.90 13.33
N VAL A 57 -16.87 26.31 13.89
CA VAL A 57 -15.55 26.16 13.26
C VAL A 57 -15.17 24.69 13.11
N ILE A 58 -15.40 23.87 14.15
CA ILE A 58 -15.13 22.43 14.09
C ILE A 58 -16.05 21.77 13.06
N ALA A 59 -17.35 22.09 13.06
CA ALA A 59 -18.30 21.57 12.09
C ALA A 59 -17.93 21.99 10.65
N GLY A 60 -17.51 23.24 10.45
CA GLY A 60 -16.99 23.74 9.17
C GLY A 60 -15.76 22.96 8.70
N PHE A 61 -14.76 22.75 9.57
CA PHE A 61 -13.60 21.93 9.26
C PHE A 61 -13.99 20.51 8.83
N VAL A 62 -14.94 19.89 9.53
CA VAL A 62 -15.42 18.55 9.17
C VAL A 62 -16.11 18.53 7.80
N ALA A 63 -17.00 19.48 7.56
CA ALA A 63 -17.71 19.61 6.29
C ALA A 63 -16.75 19.87 5.12
N ASP A 64 -15.80 20.79 5.28
CA ASP A 64 -14.84 21.18 4.24
C ASP A 64 -13.92 20.01 3.84
N VAL A 65 -13.46 19.23 4.82
CA VAL A 65 -12.51 18.14 4.59
C VAL A 65 -13.19 16.87 4.10
N THR A 66 -14.39 16.56 4.60
CA THR A 66 -15.08 15.28 4.30
C THR A 66 -16.15 15.41 3.21
N GLY A 67 -16.63 16.61 2.93
CA GLY A 67 -17.78 16.86 2.05
C GLY A 67 -19.11 16.33 2.60
N ARG A 68 -19.18 16.03 3.90
CA ARG A 68 -20.37 15.44 4.55
C ARG A 68 -21.09 16.47 5.41
N ASP A 69 -22.41 16.31 5.52
CA ASP A 69 -23.25 17.12 6.39
C ASP A 69 -22.87 16.92 7.88
N VAL A 70 -23.01 17.99 8.65
CA VAL A 70 -22.81 18.02 10.11
C VAL A 70 -24.10 18.49 10.77
N ILE A 71 -24.97 17.51 11.04
CA ILE A 71 -26.35 17.70 11.49
C ILE A 71 -26.44 17.71 13.02
N ASP A 72 -27.25 18.62 13.58
CA ASP A 72 -27.56 18.66 15.01
C ASP A 72 -28.88 17.92 15.27
N ASP A 73 -28.81 16.59 15.34
CA ASP A 73 -29.94 15.71 15.63
C ASP A 73 -29.99 15.25 17.10
N GLY A 74 -29.16 15.86 17.96
CA GLY A 74 -29.00 15.48 19.36
C GLY A 74 -28.12 14.25 19.61
N THR A 75 -27.51 13.66 18.57
CA THR A 75 -26.58 12.54 18.69
C THR A 75 -25.13 12.96 18.39
N THR A 76 -24.14 12.20 18.85
CA THR A 76 -22.70 12.54 18.67
C THR A 76 -21.92 11.57 17.80
N ASP A 77 -22.47 10.39 17.51
CA ASP A 77 -21.74 9.31 16.83
C ASP A 77 -21.35 9.66 15.40
N THR A 78 -22.28 10.24 14.63
CA THR A 78 -22.04 10.68 13.25
C THR A 78 -21.01 11.82 13.20
N ILE A 79 -21.16 12.80 14.10
CA ILE A 79 -20.24 13.95 14.22
C ILE A 79 -18.84 13.47 14.58
N LEU A 80 -18.71 12.59 15.56
CA LEU A 80 -17.42 12.02 15.98
C LEU A 80 -16.77 11.21 14.84
N THR A 81 -17.57 10.45 14.09
CA THR A 81 -17.10 9.67 12.94
C THR A 81 -16.55 10.58 11.84
N ASN A 82 -17.29 11.63 11.50
CA ASN A 82 -16.86 12.59 10.49
C ASN A 82 -15.65 13.43 10.95
N LEU A 83 -15.58 13.79 12.24
CA LEU A 83 -14.42 14.47 12.81
C LEU A 83 -13.15 13.61 12.75
N LYS A 84 -13.24 12.32 13.09
CA LYS A 84 -12.12 11.38 12.92
C LYS A 84 -11.67 11.31 11.47
N ALA A 85 -12.61 11.24 10.53
CA ALA A 85 -12.31 11.21 9.10
C ALA A 85 -11.61 12.49 8.63
N ALA A 86 -12.10 13.66 9.05
CA ALA A 86 -11.50 14.96 8.74
C ALA A 86 -10.06 15.07 9.26
N VAL A 87 -9.82 14.70 10.51
CA VAL A 87 -8.46 14.70 11.10
C VAL A 87 -7.55 13.70 10.38
N SER A 88 -8.03 12.49 10.07
CA SER A 88 -7.25 11.51 9.32
C SER A 88 -6.90 11.97 7.91
N ALA A 89 -7.81 12.65 7.22
CA ALA A 89 -7.62 13.16 5.86
C ALA A 89 -6.46 14.16 5.78
N GLN A 90 -6.20 14.92 6.86
CA GLN A 90 -5.09 15.86 6.95
C GLN A 90 -3.71 15.20 7.16
N SER A 91 -3.66 13.89 7.44
CA SER A 91 -2.38 13.17 7.51
C SER A 91 -1.84 12.90 6.10
N PRO A 92 -0.58 13.26 5.78
CA PRO A 92 0.00 13.07 4.44
C PRO A 92 0.46 11.63 4.15
N VAL A 93 0.26 10.69 5.08
CA VAL A 93 0.80 9.34 4.96
C VAL A 93 -0.12 8.46 4.10
N VAL A 94 0.47 7.67 3.21
CA VAL A 94 -0.23 6.81 2.24
C VAL A 94 -0.38 5.39 2.79
N VAL A 95 -1.50 4.73 2.50
CA VAL A 95 -1.71 3.29 2.78
C VAL A 95 -0.51 2.43 2.36
N GLY A 96 -0.18 1.44 3.19
CA GLY A 96 0.93 0.52 2.94
C GLY A 96 2.32 1.12 3.16
N SER A 97 2.42 2.40 3.53
CA SER A 97 3.66 2.97 4.06
C SER A 97 4.06 2.22 5.32
N ALA A 98 5.32 1.82 5.39
CA ALA A 98 5.85 1.04 6.49
C ALA A 98 7.28 1.47 6.83
N ARG A 99 7.68 1.23 8.08
CA ARG A 99 9.07 1.41 8.53
C ARG A 99 9.68 0.03 8.79
N ASN A 100 10.73 -0.29 8.03
CA ASN A 100 11.47 -1.55 8.13
C ASN A 100 10.57 -2.78 7.95
N LEU A 101 9.71 -2.77 6.92
CA LEU A 101 8.86 -3.92 6.64
C LEU A 101 9.73 -5.09 6.17
N THR A 102 9.57 -6.24 6.82
CA THR A 102 10.20 -7.49 6.40
C THR A 102 9.16 -8.59 6.27
N GLY A 103 9.40 -9.51 5.35
CA GLY A 103 8.57 -10.67 5.11
C GLY A 103 9.43 -11.84 4.67
N SER A 104 9.11 -13.06 5.08
CA SER A 104 9.81 -14.24 4.53
C SER A 104 9.02 -15.53 4.69
N ALA A 105 9.26 -16.44 3.76
CA ALA A 105 8.86 -17.85 3.85
C ALA A 105 9.96 -18.72 3.26
N ALA A 106 10.16 -19.91 3.83
CA ALA A 106 11.00 -20.93 3.22
C ALA A 106 10.31 -21.55 1.99
N VAL A 107 11.10 -22.14 1.08
CA VAL A 107 10.57 -22.90 -0.06
C VAL A 107 9.72 -24.06 0.48
N GLY A 108 8.48 -24.20 -0.01
CA GLY A 108 7.57 -25.26 0.42
C GLY A 108 6.91 -25.03 1.78
N ALA A 109 7.10 -23.87 2.41
CA ALA A 109 6.38 -23.51 3.63
C ALA A 109 4.93 -23.13 3.33
N THR A 110 4.01 -23.43 4.25
CA THR A 110 2.65 -22.86 4.24
C THR A 110 2.56 -21.58 5.06
N THR A 111 3.60 -21.24 5.82
CA THR A 111 3.63 -20.08 6.69
C THR A 111 4.62 -19.02 6.22
N ALA A 112 4.29 -17.76 6.48
CA ALA A 112 5.15 -16.61 6.22
C ALA A 112 5.06 -15.61 7.38
N ASN A 113 6.20 -15.08 7.80
CA ASN A 113 6.26 -14.09 8.88
C ASN A 113 6.44 -12.69 8.30
N PHE A 114 5.70 -11.72 8.83
CA PHE A 114 5.82 -10.30 8.47
C PHE A 114 5.97 -9.44 9.71
N THR A 115 6.91 -8.49 9.66
CA THR A 115 7.12 -7.52 10.73
C THR A 115 7.37 -6.12 10.18
N ALA A 116 6.98 -5.09 10.92
CA ALA A 116 7.31 -3.70 10.65
C ALA A 116 7.35 -2.91 11.97
N ALA A 117 8.21 -1.91 12.07
CA ALA A 117 8.22 -1.02 13.23
C ALA A 117 6.96 -0.15 13.28
N GLU A 118 6.51 0.30 12.11
CA GLU A 118 5.27 1.05 11.90
C GLU A 118 4.66 0.62 10.57
N LEU A 119 3.33 0.51 10.49
CA LEU A 119 2.60 0.19 9.27
C LEU A 119 1.30 0.97 9.20
N VAL A 120 1.02 1.59 8.04
CA VAL A 120 -0.21 2.37 7.84
C VAL A 120 -1.26 1.55 7.09
N CYS A 121 -2.42 1.40 7.70
CA CYS A 121 -3.63 0.83 7.11
C CYS A 121 -4.71 1.89 6.94
N GLU A 122 -5.55 1.74 5.92
CA GLU A 122 -6.68 2.64 5.67
C GLU A 122 -7.99 1.84 5.56
N SER A 123 -9.12 2.45 5.93
CA SER A 123 -10.45 1.83 5.74
C SER A 123 -10.90 1.83 4.28
N ALA A 124 -10.42 2.80 3.51
CA ALA A 124 -10.55 2.94 2.06
C ALA A 124 -9.51 3.98 1.63
N LEU A 125 -9.19 4.05 0.34
CA LEU A 125 -8.26 5.07 -0.17
C LEU A 125 -8.73 6.47 0.22
N ASN A 126 -7.84 7.24 0.85
CA ASN A 126 -8.12 8.60 1.34
C ASN A 126 -9.18 8.68 2.44
N ALA A 127 -9.37 7.60 3.22
CA ALA A 127 -10.31 7.56 4.33
C ALA A 127 -9.61 7.55 5.70
N LEU A 128 -10.21 6.94 6.72
CA LEU A 128 -9.62 6.82 8.05
C LEU A 128 -8.31 6.04 7.97
N ARG A 129 -7.26 6.60 8.58
CA ARG A 129 -5.90 6.06 8.57
C ARG A 129 -5.50 5.59 9.96
N TYR A 130 -4.82 4.46 10.03
CA TYR A 130 -4.37 3.85 11.26
C TYR A 130 -2.89 3.51 11.16
N CYS A 131 -2.07 4.02 12.08
CA CYS A 131 -0.68 3.62 12.21
C CYS A 131 -0.57 2.51 13.27
N ILE A 132 -0.12 1.33 12.84
CA ILE A 132 0.07 0.16 13.68
C ILE A 132 1.54 0.13 14.11
N PRO A 133 1.84 0.29 15.41
CA PRO A 133 3.20 0.14 15.92
C PRO A 133 3.54 -1.35 16.09
N ASN A 134 4.82 -1.70 15.93
CA ASN A 134 5.35 -3.04 16.20
C ASN A 134 4.55 -4.17 15.53
N PHE A 135 4.17 -3.97 14.26
CA PHE A 135 3.43 -4.98 13.51
C PHE A 135 4.24 -6.28 13.46
N ASN A 136 3.61 -7.38 13.87
CA ASN A 136 4.18 -8.72 13.85
C ASN A 136 3.04 -9.73 13.69
N ALA A 137 3.05 -10.45 12.57
CA ALA A 137 2.03 -11.45 12.28
C ALA A 137 2.61 -12.57 11.41
N THR A 138 2.06 -13.78 11.60
CA THR A 138 2.37 -14.97 10.82
C THR A 138 1.14 -15.35 10.01
N LEU A 139 1.28 -15.41 8.69
CA LEU A 139 0.26 -15.95 7.79
C LEU A 139 0.42 -17.46 7.69
N ASN A 140 -0.70 -18.20 7.60
CA ASN A 140 -0.72 -19.61 7.24
C ASN A 140 -1.74 -19.87 6.12
N LEU A 141 -1.25 -20.32 4.96
CA LEU A 141 -2.06 -20.57 3.76
C LEU A 141 -3.09 -21.69 3.92
N THR A 142 -2.99 -22.52 4.97
CA THR A 142 -3.97 -23.59 5.25
C THR A 142 -5.18 -23.11 6.04
N ASN A 143 -5.10 -21.92 6.63
CA ASN A 143 -6.16 -21.34 7.46
C ASN A 143 -7.04 -20.39 6.65
N VAL A 144 -8.26 -20.14 7.13
CA VAL A 144 -9.17 -19.12 6.59
C VAL A 144 -9.49 -18.09 7.68
N GLY A 145 -9.55 -16.81 7.30
CA GLY A 145 -9.78 -15.69 8.20
C GLY A 145 -8.48 -15.00 8.62
N VAL A 146 -8.46 -14.40 9.82
CA VAL A 146 -7.29 -13.70 10.34
C VAL A 146 -6.08 -14.63 10.32
N ASN A 147 -4.96 -14.13 9.80
CA ASN A 147 -3.70 -14.87 9.61
C ASN A 147 -3.81 -16.07 8.66
N GLY A 148 -4.79 -16.06 7.75
CA GLY A 148 -4.95 -17.05 6.71
C GLY A 148 -5.45 -16.46 5.38
N MET A 149 -6.00 -17.32 4.54
CA MET A 149 -6.70 -16.93 3.33
C MET A 149 -8.02 -16.24 3.66
N ASP A 150 -8.46 -15.29 2.83
CA ASP A 150 -9.72 -14.61 2.98
C ASP A 150 -10.91 -15.53 2.73
N ALA A 151 -10.78 -16.39 1.72
CA ALA A 151 -11.72 -17.44 1.41
C ALA A 151 -11.02 -18.61 0.72
N GLY A 152 -11.58 -19.81 0.89
CA GLY A 152 -11.15 -21.00 0.17
C GLY A 152 -9.70 -21.40 0.48
N GLN A 153 -9.01 -21.89 -0.55
CA GLN A 153 -7.64 -22.40 -0.45
C GLN A 153 -6.70 -21.51 -1.25
N ALA A 154 -5.44 -21.43 -0.84
CA ALA A 154 -4.39 -20.80 -1.63
C ALA A 154 -4.31 -21.41 -3.04
N PRO A 155 -3.99 -20.63 -4.09
CA PRO A 155 -3.96 -21.14 -5.45
C PRO A 155 -2.85 -22.18 -5.62
N ALA A 156 -3.09 -23.18 -6.46
CA ALA A 156 -2.03 -24.07 -6.94
C ALA A 156 -1.31 -23.37 -8.10
N SER A 157 -0.02 -23.12 -7.96
CA SER A 157 0.79 -22.41 -8.97
C SER A 157 0.21 -21.04 -9.36
N GLY A 158 0.03 -20.15 -8.37
CA GLY A 158 -0.57 -18.82 -8.59
C GLY A 158 0.05 -17.74 -7.71
N SER A 159 -0.66 -16.62 -7.56
CA SER A 159 -0.23 -15.50 -6.72
C SER A 159 -1.23 -15.26 -5.57
N VAL A 160 -0.70 -14.84 -4.43
CA VAL A 160 -1.46 -14.40 -3.26
C VAL A 160 -1.08 -12.97 -2.91
N ALA A 161 -2.07 -12.09 -2.82
CA ALA A 161 -1.91 -10.78 -2.20
C ALA A 161 -2.02 -10.93 -0.70
N ILE A 162 -1.15 -10.25 0.05
CA ILE A 162 -1.11 -10.31 1.51
C ILE A 162 -1.33 -8.90 2.03
N TYR A 163 -2.40 -8.76 2.80
CA TYR A 163 -2.79 -7.52 3.43
C TYR A 163 -2.49 -7.59 4.92
N ALA A 164 -1.96 -6.52 5.49
CA ALA A 164 -2.15 -6.28 6.91
C ALA A 164 -3.59 -5.81 7.12
N ILE A 165 -4.23 -6.29 8.18
CA ILE A 165 -5.59 -5.91 8.57
C ILE A 165 -5.60 -5.35 9.99
N TYR A 166 -6.48 -4.40 10.26
CA TYR A 166 -6.60 -3.74 11.55
C TYR A 166 -8.06 -3.62 12.02
N ASN A 167 -8.28 -3.96 13.28
CA ASN A 167 -9.54 -3.77 13.99
C ASN A 167 -9.43 -2.50 14.86
N PRO A 168 -10.06 -1.38 14.48
CA PRO A 168 -9.92 -0.13 15.21
C PRO A 168 -10.61 -0.13 16.57
N THR A 169 -11.54 -1.07 16.82
CA THR A 169 -12.25 -1.20 18.10
C THR A 169 -11.39 -1.92 19.12
N THR A 170 -10.84 -3.10 18.77
CA THR A 170 -10.04 -3.93 19.69
C THR A 170 -8.55 -3.64 19.63
N LYS A 171 -8.11 -2.84 18.64
CA LYS A 171 -6.70 -2.56 18.32
C LYS A 171 -5.92 -3.79 17.86
N ALA A 172 -6.60 -4.89 17.54
CA ALA A 172 -5.96 -6.08 17.01
C ALA A 172 -5.49 -5.85 15.56
N SER A 173 -4.32 -6.41 15.25
CA SER A 173 -3.77 -6.46 13.89
C SER A 173 -3.51 -7.91 13.47
N GLY A 174 -3.54 -8.18 12.17
CA GLY A 174 -3.21 -9.48 11.62
C GLY A 174 -2.95 -9.41 10.13
N LEU A 175 -2.93 -10.58 9.49
CA LEU A 175 -2.79 -10.71 8.04
C LEU A 175 -4.07 -11.27 7.42
N LEU A 176 -4.29 -10.98 6.14
CA LEU A 176 -5.32 -11.60 5.32
C LEU A 176 -4.76 -11.81 3.91
N ALA A 177 -4.76 -13.04 3.43
CA ALA A 177 -4.28 -13.37 2.09
C ALA A 177 -5.44 -13.56 1.11
N GLN A 178 -5.31 -13.06 -0.11
CA GLN A 178 -6.31 -13.18 -1.15
C GLN A 178 -5.69 -13.84 -2.39
N THR A 179 -6.41 -14.80 -2.97
CA THR A 179 -6.02 -15.39 -4.26
C THR A 179 -6.16 -14.35 -5.38
N MET A 180 -5.12 -14.21 -6.22
CA MET A 180 -5.07 -13.18 -7.25
C MET A 180 -5.02 -13.75 -8.67
N PRO A 181 -6.08 -13.58 -9.49
CA PRO A 181 -5.99 -13.76 -10.94
C PRO A 181 -5.55 -12.48 -11.69
N GLY A 182 -5.39 -11.35 -10.99
CA GLY A 182 -5.06 -10.05 -11.56
C GLY A 182 -4.32 -9.15 -10.58
N VAL A 183 -4.44 -7.82 -10.75
CA VAL A 183 -3.75 -6.82 -9.92
C VAL A 183 -4.51 -6.58 -8.61
N ALA A 184 -3.83 -6.68 -7.48
CA ALA A 184 -4.35 -6.39 -6.15
C ALA A 184 -4.45 -4.89 -5.90
N SER A 185 -5.51 -4.46 -5.21
CA SER A 185 -5.66 -3.09 -4.73
C SER A 185 -4.81 -2.83 -3.49
N GLU A 186 -4.49 -1.55 -3.21
CA GLU A 186 -3.68 -1.17 -2.04
C GLU A 186 -4.44 -1.33 -0.71
N VAL A 187 -5.78 -1.28 -0.75
CA VAL A 187 -6.69 -1.62 0.35
C VAL A 187 -7.47 -2.86 -0.07
N TYR A 188 -7.68 -3.82 0.83
CA TYR A 188 -8.43 -5.04 0.55
C TYR A 188 -9.86 -4.69 0.09
N SER A 189 -10.24 -5.18 -1.08
CA SER A 189 -11.54 -4.93 -1.70
C SER A 189 -12.45 -6.17 -1.75
N GLY A 190 -12.01 -7.29 -1.17
CA GLY A 190 -12.80 -8.53 -1.15
C GLY A 190 -13.94 -8.46 -0.13
N ALA A 191 -14.87 -9.41 -0.22
CA ALA A 191 -16.05 -9.47 0.66
C ALA A 191 -15.80 -10.21 1.98
N SER A 192 -14.65 -10.87 2.14
CA SER A 192 -14.39 -11.80 3.25
C SER A 192 -13.50 -11.21 4.35
N MET A 193 -13.58 -9.90 4.56
CA MET A 193 -12.88 -9.25 5.67
C MET A 193 -13.35 -9.83 7.01
N PRO A 194 -12.46 -10.30 7.91
CA PRO A 194 -12.85 -10.83 9.20
C PRO A 194 -13.61 -9.81 10.07
N ALA A 195 -14.55 -10.29 10.88
CA ALA A 195 -15.42 -9.44 11.69
C ALA A 195 -14.64 -8.44 12.57
N GLY A 196 -15.04 -7.17 12.52
CA GLY A 196 -14.43 -6.07 13.27
C GLY A 196 -13.14 -5.51 12.68
N PHE A 197 -12.50 -6.19 11.71
CA PHE A 197 -11.43 -5.61 10.92
C PHE A 197 -12.04 -4.74 9.83
N THR A 198 -11.61 -3.49 9.76
CA THR A 198 -12.21 -2.50 8.84
C THR A 198 -11.18 -1.64 8.12
N ALA A 199 -9.89 -1.89 8.35
CA ALA A 199 -8.80 -1.21 7.67
C ALA A 199 -7.75 -2.22 7.22
N SER A 200 -7.10 -1.93 6.10
CA SER A 200 -6.07 -2.80 5.56
C SER A 200 -5.03 -2.05 4.73
N ALA A 201 -3.93 -2.75 4.44
CA ALA A 201 -2.91 -2.31 3.51
C ALA A 201 -2.28 -3.52 2.82
N LEU A 202 -2.15 -3.46 1.49
CA LEU A 202 -1.37 -4.43 0.74
C LEU A 202 0.09 -4.29 1.14
N ILE A 203 0.68 -5.34 1.70
CA ILE A 203 2.09 -5.33 2.12
C ILE A 203 2.96 -6.25 1.26
N SER A 204 2.37 -7.24 0.59
CA SER A 204 3.11 -8.17 -0.25
C SER A 204 2.21 -8.81 -1.31
N VAL A 205 2.81 -9.27 -2.39
CA VAL A 205 2.19 -10.19 -3.35
C VAL A 205 3.25 -11.23 -3.67
N VAL A 206 2.99 -12.50 -3.41
CA VAL A 206 3.96 -13.60 -3.57
C VAL A 206 3.33 -14.80 -4.29
N THR A 207 4.16 -15.72 -4.77
CA THR A 207 3.70 -16.88 -5.55
C THR A 207 3.61 -18.15 -4.71
N THR A 208 2.75 -19.06 -5.16
CA THR A 208 2.59 -20.42 -4.62
C THR A 208 2.98 -21.47 -5.65
N ASN A 209 3.34 -22.67 -5.17
CA ASN A 209 3.64 -23.83 -5.99
C ASN A 209 2.40 -24.72 -6.22
N ALA A 210 2.56 -25.83 -6.96
CA ALA A 210 1.47 -26.77 -7.24
C ALA A 210 0.87 -27.42 -5.98
N SER A 211 1.65 -27.49 -4.89
CA SER A 211 1.23 -27.98 -3.57
C SER A 211 0.62 -26.87 -2.69
N ARG A 212 0.36 -25.67 -3.23
CA ARG A 212 -0.24 -24.51 -2.53
C ARG A 212 0.62 -23.98 -1.38
N GLN A 213 1.93 -24.17 -1.48
CA GLN A 213 2.93 -23.65 -0.55
C GLN A 213 3.66 -22.47 -1.19
N PHE A 214 4.31 -21.62 -0.39
CA PHE A 214 5.15 -20.55 -0.91
C PHE A 214 6.33 -21.11 -1.72
N ASN A 215 6.66 -20.45 -2.83
CA ASN A 215 7.91 -20.73 -3.57
C ASN A 215 9.17 -20.36 -2.81
N GLY A 216 9.04 -19.76 -1.62
CA GLY A 216 10.11 -19.19 -0.83
C GLY A 216 10.45 -17.78 -1.28
N PHE A 217 10.58 -16.85 -0.33
CA PHE A 217 10.89 -15.46 -0.60
C PHE A 217 11.51 -14.77 0.61
N VAL A 218 12.21 -13.68 0.34
CA VAL A 218 12.61 -12.67 1.32
C VAL A 218 12.11 -11.32 0.85
N GLN A 219 11.62 -10.51 1.78
CA GLN A 219 11.10 -9.19 1.50
C GLN A 219 11.73 -8.14 2.40
N ARG A 220 12.08 -7.02 1.78
CA ARG A 220 12.49 -5.77 2.42
C ARG A 220 11.67 -4.66 1.80
N ASP A 221 10.82 -4.04 2.61
CA ASP A 221 9.85 -3.05 2.18
C ASP A 221 9.02 -3.56 0.99
N ARG A 222 9.06 -2.87 -0.15
CA ARG A 222 8.32 -3.27 -1.36
C ARG A 222 9.09 -4.21 -2.29
N PHE A 223 10.34 -4.57 -1.96
CA PHE A 223 11.15 -5.50 -2.74
C PHE A 223 10.99 -6.93 -2.25
N ILE A 224 10.70 -7.85 -3.17
CA ILE A 224 10.60 -9.28 -2.94
C ILE A 224 11.69 -9.98 -3.76
N GLY A 225 12.55 -10.75 -3.09
CA GLY A 225 13.61 -11.55 -3.68
C GLY A 225 13.42 -13.05 -3.45
N PHE A 226 13.86 -13.88 -4.39
CA PHE A 226 13.70 -15.32 -4.37
C PHE A 226 14.78 -15.99 -5.24
N ALA A 227 14.88 -17.32 -5.17
CA ALA A 227 15.80 -18.08 -6.03
C ALA A 227 15.43 -17.92 -7.51
N GLY A 228 16.42 -17.83 -8.39
CA GLY A 228 16.18 -17.56 -9.82
C GLY A 228 15.21 -18.54 -10.48
N ILE A 229 14.11 -18.03 -11.03
CA ILE A 229 13.13 -18.77 -11.82
C ILE A 229 13.45 -18.56 -13.29
N GLY A 230 13.72 -19.64 -14.02
CA GLY A 230 14.00 -19.58 -15.46
C GLY A 230 12.76 -19.17 -16.25
N VAL A 231 12.88 -18.11 -17.04
CA VAL A 231 11.80 -17.58 -17.89
C VAL A 231 12.11 -17.67 -19.39
N LEU A 232 13.38 -17.90 -19.74
CA LEU A 232 13.82 -18.20 -21.09
C LEU A 232 15.06 -19.09 -21.04
N GLY A 233 15.13 -20.07 -21.93
CA GLY A 233 16.34 -20.84 -22.23
C GLY A 233 16.26 -21.31 -23.67
N THR A 234 17.24 -20.93 -24.50
CA THR A 234 17.19 -21.22 -25.94
C THR A 234 18.59 -21.22 -26.56
N THR A 235 18.71 -21.91 -27.70
CA THR A 235 19.88 -21.90 -28.57
C THR A 235 19.65 -21.08 -29.85
N ALA A 236 18.43 -20.58 -30.07
CA ALA A 236 18.08 -19.75 -31.21
C ALA A 236 18.85 -18.42 -31.19
N ALA A 237 18.99 -17.77 -32.34
CA ALA A 237 19.53 -16.41 -32.39
C ALA A 237 18.52 -15.39 -31.81
N GLY A 238 19.00 -14.47 -30.98
CA GLY A 238 18.16 -13.41 -30.40
C GLY A 238 17.94 -12.21 -31.34
N GLY A 239 18.84 -11.98 -32.29
CA GLY A 239 18.74 -10.92 -33.29
C GLY A 239 19.05 -9.51 -32.78
N ASN A 240 18.71 -8.49 -33.57
CA ASN A 240 19.05 -7.09 -33.31
C ASN A 240 17.90 -6.28 -32.68
N ALA A 241 17.02 -6.92 -31.90
CA ALA A 241 15.86 -6.26 -31.30
C ALA A 241 15.56 -6.76 -29.89
N PHE A 242 14.92 -5.91 -29.09
CA PHE A 242 14.34 -6.32 -27.81
C PHE A 242 13.02 -7.05 -28.07
N ASN A 243 12.93 -8.31 -27.63
CA ASN A 243 11.76 -9.16 -27.83
C ASN A 243 10.97 -9.29 -26.52
N ALA A 244 9.64 -9.27 -26.62
CA ALA A 244 8.75 -9.42 -25.47
C ALA A 244 8.71 -10.88 -25.00
N HIS A 245 8.77 -11.08 -23.69
CA HIS A 245 8.67 -12.38 -23.03
C HIS A 245 7.71 -12.31 -21.84
N ASN A 246 6.80 -13.28 -21.76
CA ASN A 246 5.95 -13.45 -20.60
C ASN A 246 6.79 -14.00 -19.43
N ILE A 247 6.75 -13.30 -18.29
CA ILE A 247 7.44 -13.66 -17.05
C ILE A 247 6.47 -13.91 -15.89
N GLY A 248 5.18 -14.13 -16.20
CA GLY A 248 4.12 -14.30 -15.20
C GLY A 248 4.27 -15.56 -14.34
N GLY A 249 5.08 -16.53 -14.78
CA GLY A 249 5.48 -17.68 -13.95
C GLY A 249 6.47 -17.32 -12.82
N ALA A 250 7.08 -16.14 -12.86
CA ALA A 250 8.07 -15.70 -11.86
C ALA A 250 7.63 -14.47 -11.06
N VAL A 251 6.74 -13.63 -11.61
CA VAL A 251 6.29 -12.39 -10.96
C VAL A 251 4.76 -12.27 -10.97
N PRO A 252 4.14 -11.70 -9.92
CA PRO A 252 2.70 -11.42 -9.92
C PRO A 252 2.36 -10.25 -10.85
N ALA A 253 1.07 -10.08 -11.15
CA ALA A 253 0.58 -8.96 -11.95
C ALA A 253 0.83 -7.58 -11.31
N ASN A 254 0.99 -7.51 -9.98
CA ASN A 254 1.35 -6.30 -9.23
C ASN A 254 2.81 -5.87 -9.39
N ALA A 255 3.68 -6.69 -10.00
CA ALA A 255 5.08 -6.36 -10.14
C ALA A 255 5.25 -5.07 -10.96
N LYS A 256 5.94 -4.08 -10.38
CA LYS A 256 6.30 -2.79 -11.01
C LYS A 256 7.69 -2.83 -11.64
N THR A 257 8.55 -3.71 -11.15
CA THR A 257 9.89 -3.93 -11.69
C THR A 257 10.23 -5.41 -11.70
N TYR A 258 11.30 -5.78 -12.40
CA TYR A 258 11.90 -7.11 -12.32
C TYR A 258 13.42 -7.02 -12.17
N SER A 259 13.97 -7.97 -11.42
CA SER A 259 15.39 -8.16 -11.15
C SER A 259 15.76 -9.60 -11.46
N GLY A 260 17.00 -9.86 -11.84
CA GLY A 260 17.35 -11.18 -12.34
C GLY A 260 18.79 -11.31 -12.78
N TYR A 261 19.03 -12.42 -13.46
CA TYR A 261 20.29 -12.67 -14.12
C TYR A 261 20.12 -13.49 -15.38
N ALA A 262 21.07 -13.38 -16.30
CA ALA A 262 21.11 -14.17 -17.51
C ALA A 262 22.49 -14.81 -17.69
N ASN A 263 22.51 -15.93 -18.40
CA ASN A 263 23.73 -16.59 -18.81
C ASN A 263 23.78 -16.66 -20.33
N ALA A 264 24.98 -16.55 -20.88
CA ALA A 264 25.20 -16.64 -22.31
C ALA A 264 26.49 -17.39 -22.63
N ASN A 265 26.37 -18.31 -23.57
CA ASN A 265 27.47 -19.05 -24.17
C ASN A 265 27.39 -18.86 -25.68
N ALA A 266 28.51 -18.51 -26.31
CA ALA A 266 28.61 -18.41 -27.75
C ALA A 266 30.00 -18.83 -28.22
N THR A 267 30.07 -19.63 -29.28
CA THR A 267 31.30 -20.09 -29.92
C THR A 267 31.46 -19.38 -31.26
N GLY A 268 32.66 -18.89 -31.56
CA GLY A 268 32.96 -18.20 -32.83
C GLY A 268 32.43 -16.76 -32.90
N ALA A 269 31.80 -16.25 -31.83
CA ALA A 269 31.29 -14.89 -31.78
C ALA A 269 32.42 -13.86 -31.67
N SER A 270 32.25 -12.73 -32.34
CA SER A 270 33.12 -11.54 -32.20
C SER A 270 32.80 -10.71 -30.95
N ALA A 271 31.57 -10.81 -30.47
CA ALA A 271 31.09 -10.25 -29.21
C ALA A 271 29.84 -11.00 -28.77
N VAL A 272 29.50 -10.89 -27.48
CA VAL A 272 28.21 -11.32 -26.92
C VAL A 272 27.59 -10.15 -26.20
N ASN A 273 26.41 -9.74 -26.67
CA ASN A 273 25.66 -8.62 -26.14
C ASN A 273 24.34 -9.16 -25.59
N ILE A 274 24.03 -8.86 -24.35
CA ILE A 274 22.79 -9.29 -23.72
C ILE A 274 22.27 -8.18 -22.82
N ALA A 275 20.97 -7.94 -22.91
CA ALA A 275 20.33 -6.84 -22.22
C ALA A 275 18.89 -7.18 -21.86
N VAL A 276 18.39 -6.42 -20.92
CA VAL A 276 16.98 -6.37 -20.54
C VAL A 276 16.49 -4.94 -20.61
N ALA A 277 15.22 -4.71 -20.90
CA ALA A 277 14.65 -3.37 -21.00
C ALA A 277 13.17 -3.33 -20.59
N ALA A 278 12.68 -2.12 -20.34
CA ALA A 278 11.28 -1.89 -20.00
C ALA A 278 10.34 -2.09 -21.20
N ASN A 279 10.82 -1.88 -22.43
CA ASN A 279 10.02 -1.99 -23.65
C ASN A 279 10.87 -2.35 -24.89
N ALA A 280 10.20 -2.57 -26.03
CA ALA A 280 10.81 -2.94 -27.31
C ALA A 280 11.78 -1.88 -27.88
N ALA A 281 11.66 -0.61 -27.44
CA ALA A 281 12.56 0.46 -27.85
C ALA A 281 13.87 0.51 -27.03
N GLY A 282 14.03 -0.39 -26.04
CA GLY A 282 15.22 -0.43 -25.19
C GLY A 282 15.27 0.64 -24.10
N MET A 283 14.13 1.22 -23.72
CA MET A 283 14.08 2.19 -22.62
C MET A 283 14.45 1.55 -21.28
N ALA A 284 15.18 2.29 -20.45
CA ALA A 284 15.71 1.84 -19.16
C ALA A 284 16.48 0.50 -19.26
N ASN A 285 17.19 0.27 -20.37
CA ASN A 285 17.93 -0.97 -20.54
C ASN A 285 19.08 -1.10 -19.55
N GLN A 286 19.35 -2.34 -19.18
CA GLN A 286 20.57 -2.74 -18.47
C GLN A 286 21.24 -3.80 -19.35
N THR A 287 22.48 -3.53 -19.73
CA THR A 287 23.21 -4.28 -20.76
C THR A 287 24.55 -4.73 -20.21
N ALA A 288 25.02 -5.89 -20.66
CA ALA A 288 26.45 -6.15 -20.65
C ALA A 288 26.93 -6.73 -21.98
N ASN A 289 28.18 -6.38 -22.28
CA ASN A 289 28.85 -6.69 -23.53
C ASN A 289 30.15 -7.40 -23.20
N MET A 290 30.38 -8.55 -23.84
CA MET A 290 31.61 -9.32 -23.72
C MET A 290 32.31 -9.33 -25.08
N SER A 291 33.62 -9.07 -25.10
CA SER A 291 34.41 -9.18 -26.31
C SER A 291 34.69 -10.65 -26.63
N GLY A 292 34.46 -11.06 -27.88
CA GLY A 292 34.68 -12.42 -28.34
C GLY A 292 33.62 -13.44 -27.89
N SER A 293 34.00 -14.71 -27.95
CA SER A 293 33.20 -15.85 -27.52
C SER A 293 33.04 -15.86 -26.00
N SER A 294 31.85 -16.22 -25.50
CA SER A 294 31.57 -16.29 -24.07
C SER A 294 31.33 -17.74 -23.63
N ASN A 295 31.78 -18.08 -22.41
CA ASN A 295 31.48 -19.34 -21.74
C ASN A 295 31.00 -19.04 -20.31
N GLY A 296 29.74 -18.61 -20.18
CA GLY A 296 29.04 -18.57 -18.89
C GLY A 296 29.23 -17.32 -18.04
N GLY A 297 29.33 -16.12 -18.64
CA GLY A 297 29.34 -14.86 -17.87
C GLY A 297 27.92 -14.47 -17.40
N PRO A 298 27.61 -14.47 -16.08
CA PRO A 298 26.31 -14.05 -15.60
C PRO A 298 26.20 -12.53 -15.63
N ILE A 299 25.11 -12.02 -16.20
CA ILE A 299 24.77 -10.59 -16.13
C ILE A 299 23.60 -10.45 -15.21
N THR A 300 23.75 -9.61 -14.20
CA THR A 300 22.70 -9.29 -13.24
C THR A 300 22.08 -7.95 -13.59
N TRP A 301 20.78 -7.82 -13.32
CA TRP A 301 20.07 -6.55 -13.42
C TRP A 301 19.16 -6.40 -12.21
N LYS A 302 18.85 -5.15 -11.88
CA LYS A 302 18.01 -4.82 -10.75
C LYS A 302 17.02 -3.72 -11.09
N ASP A 303 15.78 -3.93 -10.67
CA ASP A 303 14.69 -2.95 -10.70
C ASP A 303 14.40 -2.38 -12.11
N VAL A 304 14.40 -3.23 -13.14
CA VAL A 304 14.00 -2.83 -14.50
C VAL A 304 12.48 -2.63 -14.53
N PRO A 305 11.96 -1.47 -14.97
CA PRO A 305 10.52 -1.19 -14.94
C PRO A 305 9.69 -2.13 -15.82
N LEU A 306 8.50 -2.50 -15.34
CA LEU A 306 7.47 -3.17 -16.14
C LEU A 306 6.44 -2.14 -16.61
N THR A 307 6.42 -1.85 -17.91
CA THR A 307 5.38 -0.99 -18.51
C THR A 307 4.13 -1.77 -18.93
N THR A 308 4.22 -3.10 -18.96
CA THR A 308 3.12 -4.02 -19.23
C THR A 308 3.23 -5.16 -18.23
N ALA A 309 2.13 -5.48 -17.55
CA ALA A 309 2.14 -6.50 -16.49
C ALA A 309 2.75 -7.81 -17.00
N GLN A 310 3.67 -8.37 -16.22
CA GLN A 310 4.32 -9.66 -16.48
C GLN A 310 5.00 -9.80 -17.85
N THR A 311 5.37 -8.69 -18.50
CA THR A 311 6.06 -8.68 -19.80
C THR A 311 7.42 -8.01 -19.68
N ALA A 312 8.49 -8.79 -19.84
CA ALA A 312 9.86 -8.29 -19.89
C ALA A 312 10.37 -8.27 -21.33
N TYR A 313 11.36 -7.41 -21.62
CA TYR A 313 11.97 -7.35 -22.94
C TYR A 313 13.44 -7.77 -22.86
N PHE A 314 13.79 -8.82 -23.61
CA PHE A 314 15.13 -9.39 -23.63
C PHE A 314 15.79 -9.15 -24.98
N TYR A 315 17.09 -8.91 -24.94
CA TYR A 315 17.94 -8.74 -26.11
C TYR A 315 19.14 -9.67 -25.99
N TYR A 316 19.46 -10.35 -27.08
CA TYR A 316 20.66 -11.17 -27.19
C TYR A 316 21.20 -11.12 -28.61
N ASN A 317 22.48 -10.81 -28.75
CA ASN A 317 23.16 -10.79 -30.04
C ASN A 317 24.62 -11.26 -29.91
N ALA A 318 24.98 -12.29 -30.65
CA ALA A 318 26.33 -12.82 -30.73
C ALA A 318 26.83 -12.88 -32.19
N PRO A 319 27.33 -11.76 -32.75
CA PRO A 319 27.67 -11.68 -34.17
C PRO A 319 28.79 -12.65 -34.55
N GLY A 320 28.54 -13.46 -35.58
CA GLY A 320 29.47 -14.48 -36.07
C GLY A 320 29.46 -15.78 -35.29
N ALA A 321 28.59 -15.94 -34.29
CA ALA A 321 28.50 -17.18 -33.53
C ALA A 321 28.13 -18.37 -34.44
N THR A 322 28.88 -19.46 -34.31
CA THR A 322 28.59 -20.76 -34.95
C THR A 322 27.73 -21.65 -34.05
N ALA A 323 27.75 -21.40 -32.74
CA ALA A 323 26.86 -22.01 -31.76
C ALA A 323 26.58 -21.03 -30.62
N GLN A 324 25.38 -21.07 -30.04
CA GLN A 324 25.01 -20.22 -28.92
C GLN A 324 23.94 -20.85 -28.03
N ASN A 325 23.92 -20.46 -26.76
CA ASN A 325 22.87 -20.76 -25.80
C ASN A 325 22.80 -19.61 -24.80
N TYR A 326 21.60 -19.12 -24.53
CA TYR A 326 21.38 -18.16 -23.47
C TYR A 326 20.10 -18.45 -22.69
N SER A 327 20.10 -18.02 -21.43
CA SER A 327 18.98 -18.18 -20.51
C SER A 327 18.80 -16.96 -19.64
N PHE A 328 17.55 -16.65 -19.30
CA PHE A 328 17.16 -15.55 -18.42
C PHE A 328 16.39 -16.10 -17.22
N TYR A 329 16.75 -15.58 -16.04
CA TYR A 329 16.15 -15.93 -14.76
C TYR A 329 15.69 -14.66 -14.05
N ILE A 330 14.52 -14.72 -13.43
CA ILE A 330 14.00 -13.66 -12.57
C ILE A 330 14.23 -14.07 -11.12
N SER A 331 14.75 -13.18 -10.29
CA SER A 331 15.08 -13.43 -8.88
C SER A 331 14.53 -12.36 -7.94
N GLY A 332 13.79 -11.37 -8.45
CA GLY A 332 13.10 -10.41 -7.61
C GLY A 332 12.22 -9.44 -8.39
N TYR A 333 11.38 -8.72 -7.67
CA TYR A 333 10.54 -7.64 -8.17
C TYR A 333 10.20 -6.67 -7.05
N THR A 334 9.71 -5.50 -7.42
CA THR A 334 9.01 -4.58 -6.49
C THR A 334 7.52 -4.55 -6.79
N ILE A 335 6.71 -4.26 -5.78
CA ILE A 335 5.26 -3.99 -5.91
C ILE A 335 4.88 -2.57 -5.54
#